data_AF-A0AAP8HTB8-F1
#
_entry.id   AF-A0AAP8HTB8-F1
#
_cell.length_a   1.000
_cell.length_b   1.000
_cell.length_c   1.000
_cell.angle_alpha   90.00
_cell.angle_beta   90.00
_cell.angle_gamma   90.00
#
_symmetry.space_group_name_H-M   'P 1'
#
loop_
_entity.id
_entity.type
_entity.pdbx_description
1 polymer ?
#
loop_
_entity_poly.entity_id
_entity_poly.type
_entity_poly.pdbx_seq_one_letter_code
_entity_poly.pdbx_strand_id
1 'polypeptide(L)'
;PSEAALADALRFLGIAPEEALDAAWIDNGPGWLGIRLASAERVLSLTPARSWPRRVDIGVVGPHADGDAAFEVRAFLSDHLGAIVEDPVTGS
;
A
#
# COMPACT_ATOMS: atom_id res chain seq x y z
N PRO A 1 11.53 -3.56 -5.40
CA PRO A 1 10.79 -3.24 -6.65
C PRO A 1 11.69 -2.47 -7.61
N SER A 2 11.37 -2.40 -8.90
CA SER A 2 12.05 -1.45 -9.80
C SER A 2 11.69 -0.01 -9.41
N GLU A 3 12.56 0.95 -9.73
CA GLU A 3 12.31 2.37 -9.48
C GLU A 3 11.02 2.86 -10.15
N ALA A 4 10.77 2.42 -11.39
CA ALA A 4 9.54 2.75 -12.11
C ALA A 4 8.28 2.19 -11.44
N ALA A 5 8.34 0.97 -10.88
CA ALA A 5 7.22 0.36 -10.16
C ALA A 5 6.93 1.09 -8.85
N LEU A 6 7.98 1.42 -8.09
CA LEU A 6 7.84 2.21 -6.86
C LEU A 6 7.28 3.60 -7.15
N ALA A 7 7.83 4.31 -8.13
CA ALA A 7 7.35 5.65 -8.50
C ALA A 7 5.87 5.63 -8.93
N ASP A 8 5.40 4.57 -9.58
CA ASP A 8 3.99 4.44 -9.91
C ASP A 8 3.09 4.24 -8.69
N ALA A 9 3.50 3.34 -7.80
CA ALA A 9 2.78 3.07 -6.57
C ALA A 9 2.65 4.33 -5.70
N LEU A 10 3.72 5.12 -5.59
CA LEU A 10 3.71 6.38 -4.83
C LEU A 10 2.76 7.42 -5.44
N ARG A 11 2.71 7.54 -6.77
CA ARG A 11 1.73 8.41 -7.44
C ARG A 11 0.30 7.93 -7.22
N PHE A 12 0.08 6.62 -7.24
CA PHE A 12 -1.22 6.03 -6.93
C PHE A 12 -1.65 6.36 -5.50
N LEU A 13 -0.74 6.21 -4.53
CA LEU A 13 -0.99 6.49 -3.10
C LEU A 13 -1.06 7.99 -2.78
N GLY A 14 -0.57 8.85 -3.68
CA GLY A 14 -0.53 10.31 -3.48
C GLY A 14 0.52 10.76 -2.47
N ILE A 15 1.66 10.06 -2.39
CA ILE A 15 2.71 10.32 -1.40
C ILE A 15 4.08 10.57 -2.06
N ALA A 16 4.95 11.31 -1.39
CA ALA A 16 6.29 11.62 -1.88
C ALA A 16 7.26 10.43 -1.67
N PRO A 17 8.30 10.27 -2.51
CA PRO A 17 9.28 9.19 -2.36
C PRO A 17 9.95 9.10 -1.00
N GLU A 18 10.16 10.24 -0.35
CA GLU A 18 10.81 10.34 0.96
C GLU A 18 9.93 9.79 2.10
N GLU A 19 8.63 9.65 1.87
CA GLU A 19 7.69 9.08 2.84
C GLU A 19 7.75 7.55 2.87
N ALA A 20 8.24 6.91 1.81
CA ALA A 20 8.41 5.47 1.73
C ALA A 20 9.76 5.06 2.35
N LEU A 21 9.71 4.54 3.57
CA LEU A 21 10.91 4.11 4.30
C LEU A 21 11.49 2.81 3.76
N ASP A 22 10.64 1.96 3.18
CA ASP A 22 11.05 0.71 2.54
C ASP A 22 9.99 0.27 1.53
N ALA A 23 10.39 -0.55 0.54
CA ALA A 23 9.47 -1.17 -0.38
C ALA A 23 9.99 -2.53 -0.87
N ALA A 24 9.14 -3.55 -0.83
CA ALA A 24 9.49 -4.91 -1.21
C ALA A 24 8.34 -5.59 -1.94
N TRP A 25 8.68 -6.52 -2.84
CA TRP A 25 7.69 -7.46 -3.37
C TRP A 25 7.43 -8.52 -2.29
N ILE A 26 6.18 -8.68 -1.91
CA ILE A 26 5.70 -9.68 -0.95
C ILE A 26 5.10 -10.82 -1.75
N ASP A 27 5.67 -12.02 -1.57
CA ASP A 27 5.25 -13.22 -2.26
C ASP A 27 4.44 -14.12 -1.31
N ASN A 28 3.14 -13.82 -1.20
CA ASN A 28 2.12 -14.65 -0.56
C ASN A 28 1.06 -15.14 -1.59
N GLY A 29 1.44 -15.20 -2.89
CA GLY A 29 0.52 -15.56 -3.98
C GLY A 29 0.63 -14.60 -5.17
N PRO A 30 -0.40 -13.79 -5.51
CA PRO A 30 -0.41 -12.96 -6.73
C PRO A 30 0.64 -11.84 -6.80
N GLY A 31 1.52 -11.72 -5.79
CA GLY A 31 2.61 -10.76 -5.72
C GLY A 31 2.13 -9.35 -5.36
N TRP A 32 2.39 -8.92 -4.14
CA TRP A 32 2.01 -7.58 -3.65
C TRP A 32 3.22 -6.67 -3.60
N LEU A 33 3.05 -5.40 -3.95
CA LEU A 33 4.05 -4.38 -3.62
C LEU A 33 3.77 -3.86 -2.22
N GLY A 34 4.60 -4.27 -1.26
CA GLY A 34 4.61 -3.75 0.10
C GLY A 34 5.37 -2.43 0.20
N ILE A 35 4.79 -1.43 0.86
CA ILE A 35 5.41 -0.13 1.16
C ILE A 35 5.31 0.13 2.65
N ARG A 36 6.44 0.48 3.29
CA ARG A 36 6.49 0.82 4.71
C ARG A 36 6.54 2.33 4.91
N LEU A 37 5.62 2.86 5.71
CA LEU A 37 5.57 4.27 6.11
C LEU A 37 6.02 4.43 7.57
N ALA A 38 6.21 5.68 7.98
CA ALA A 38 6.74 6.01 9.29
C ALA A 38 5.79 5.69 10.46
N SER A 39 4.48 5.72 10.25
CA SER A 39 3.51 5.48 11.32
C SER A 39 2.15 5.00 10.82
N ALA A 40 1.37 4.42 11.72
CA ALA A 40 -0.01 4.02 11.50
C ALA A 40 -0.92 5.18 11.09
N GLU A 41 -0.78 6.35 11.71
CA GLU A 41 -1.55 7.54 11.35
C GLU A 41 -1.29 7.93 9.90
N ARG A 42 -0.05 7.77 9.44
CA ARG A 42 0.27 8.04 8.05
C ARG A 42 -0.43 7.06 7.12
N VAL A 43 -0.44 5.77 7.44
CA VAL A 43 -1.19 4.73 6.68
C VAL A 43 -2.68 5.06 6.62
N LEU A 44 -3.30 5.41 7.75
CA LEU A 44 -4.72 5.77 7.83
C LEU A 44 -5.05 7.03 7.03
N SER A 45 -4.14 7.99 6.98
CA SER A 45 -4.33 9.24 6.23
C SER A 45 -4.18 9.12 4.71
N LEU A 46 -3.81 7.95 4.18
CA LEU A 46 -3.64 7.76 2.73
C LEU A 46 -4.96 7.98 2.00
N THR A 47 -4.90 8.73 0.90
CA THR A 47 -6.00 8.97 -0.02
C THR A 47 -5.57 8.55 -1.43
N PRO A 48 -5.56 7.24 -1.75
CA PRO A 48 -5.15 6.78 -3.06
C PRO A 48 -6.08 7.27 -4.17
N ALA A 49 -5.57 7.25 -5.40
CA ALA A 49 -6.36 7.59 -6.58
C ALA A 49 -7.58 6.66 -6.70
N ARG A 50 -8.75 7.25 -6.98
CA ARG A 50 -10.02 6.51 -7.14
C ARG A 50 -10.03 5.61 -8.38
N SER A 51 -9.17 5.89 -9.35
CA SER A 51 -8.94 5.06 -10.54
C SER A 51 -7.46 5.08 -10.89
N TRP A 52 -6.98 3.97 -11.46
CA TRP A 52 -5.61 3.85 -11.91
C TRP A 52 -5.56 3.11 -13.26
N PRO A 53 -4.71 3.52 -14.22
CA PRO A 53 -4.66 2.91 -15.55
C PRO A 53 -3.98 1.53 -15.55
N ARG A 54 -3.35 1.13 -14.44
CA ARG A 54 -2.65 -0.14 -14.28
C ARG A 54 -3.23 -0.92 -13.12
N ARG A 55 -3.01 -2.23 -13.16
CA ARG A 55 -3.33 -3.12 -12.05
C ARG A 55 -2.60 -2.64 -10.78
N VAL A 56 -3.35 -2.58 -9.69
CA VAL A 56 -2.87 -2.25 -8.36
C VAL A 56 -2.98 -3.51 -7.51
N ASP A 57 -1.88 -3.87 -6.84
CA ASP A 57 -1.84 -4.85 -5.74
C ASP A 57 -0.80 -4.30 -4.75
N ILE A 58 -1.22 -3.35 -3.91
CA ILE A 58 -0.32 -2.58 -3.03
C ILE A 58 -0.76 -2.74 -1.57
N GLY A 59 0.17 -3.22 -0.74
CA GLY A 59 0.02 -3.24 0.71
C GLY A 59 0.82 -2.10 1.33
N VAL A 60 0.24 -1.38 2.28
CA VAL A 60 0.92 -0.31 3.01
C VAL A 60 0.88 -0.59 4.49
N VAL A 61 2.03 -0.47 5.15
CA VAL A 61 2.20 -0.81 6.57
C VAL A 61 2.92 0.30 7.33
N GLY A 62 2.51 0.54 8.57
CA GLY A 62 3.12 1.55 9.44
C GLY A 62 2.94 1.17 10.91
N PRO A 63 3.96 1.39 11.77
CA PRO A 63 3.89 1.00 13.18
C PRO A 63 2.92 1.90 13.95
N HIS A 64 2.17 1.31 14.88
CA HIS A 64 1.50 2.09 15.94
C HIS A 64 2.54 2.50 16.98
N ALA A 65 2.45 3.72 17.51
CA ALA A 65 3.34 4.19 18.56
C ALA A 65 3.03 3.49 19.90
N ASP A 66 1.74 3.30 20.20
CA ASP A 66 1.21 2.67 21.40
C ASP A 66 -0.11 1.94 21.04
N GLY A 67 -0.46 0.87 21.76
CA GLY A 67 -1.75 0.18 21.61
C GLY A 67 -1.67 -1.34 21.52
N ASP A 68 -2.82 -1.99 21.29
CA ASP A 68 -2.95 -3.46 21.23
C ASP A 68 -2.39 -4.05 19.92
N ALA A 69 -2.33 -3.25 18.85
CA ALA A 69 -1.78 -3.64 17.56
C ALA A 69 -0.37 -3.07 17.37
N ALA A 70 0.55 -3.85 16.81
CA ALA A 70 1.90 -3.38 16.50
C ALA A 70 1.95 -2.54 15.22
N PHE A 71 1.08 -2.83 14.25
CA PHE A 71 1.08 -2.20 12.93
C PHE A 71 -0.33 -1.95 12.44
N GLU A 72 -0.47 -0.86 11.69
CA GLU A 72 -1.59 -0.62 10.79
C GLU A 72 -1.25 -1.15 9.41
N VAL A 73 -2.22 -1.79 8.75
CA VAL A 73 -2.06 -2.31 7.39
C VAL A 73 -3.29 -1.92 6.57
N ARG A 74 -3.05 -1.37 5.38
CA ARG A 74 -4.08 -1.14 4.36
C ARG A 74 -3.67 -1.80 3.06
N ALA A 75 -4.63 -2.38 2.35
CA ALA A 75 -4.39 -3.01 1.05
C ALA A 75 -5.32 -2.45 -0.01
N PHE A 76 -4.72 -2.03 -1.12
CA PHE A 76 -5.40 -1.50 -2.28
C PHE A 76 -5.18 -2.46 -3.43
N LEU A 77 -6.28 -2.84 -4.09
CA LEU A 77 -6.23 -3.73 -5.23
C LEU A 77 -7.18 -3.29 -6.34
N SER A 78 -6.82 -3.62 -7.58
CA SER A 78 -7.75 -3.58 -8.69
C SER A 78 -8.55 -4.88 -8.72
N ASP A 79 -9.88 -4.79 -8.73
CA ASP A 79 -10.72 -5.95 -8.94
C ASP A 79 -10.63 -6.46 -10.41
N HIS A 80 -11.36 -7.53 -10.70
CA HIS A 80 -11.42 -8.13 -12.04
C HIS A 80 -12.04 -7.20 -13.11
N LEU A 81 -12.68 -6.09 -12.70
CA LEU A 81 -13.24 -5.05 -13.56
C LEU A 81 -12.33 -3.81 -13.64
N GLY A 82 -11.18 -3.82 -12.95
CA GLY A 82 -10.23 -2.72 -12.89
C GLY A 82 -10.63 -1.59 -11.93
N ALA A 83 -11.68 -1.76 -11.13
CA ALA A 83 -12.06 -0.81 -10.10
C ALA A 83 -11.10 -0.92 -8.90
N ILE A 84 -10.77 0.21 -8.28
CA ILE A 84 -9.94 0.22 -7.07
C ILE A 84 -10.82 -0.12 -5.88
N VAL A 85 -10.43 -1.16 -5.16
CA VAL A 85 -11.05 -1.65 -3.93
C VAL A 85 -10.03 -1.61 -2.80
N GLU A 86 -10.49 -1.29 -1.60
CA GLU A 86 -9.72 -1.45 -0.38
C GLU A 86 -10.18 -2.72 0.33
N ASP A 87 -9.24 -3.62 0.62
CA ASP A 87 -9.55 -4.88 1.31
C ASP A 87 -9.69 -4.62 2.82
N PRO A 88 -10.85 -4.88 3.44
CA PRO A 88 -11.05 -4.66 4.86
C PRO A 88 -10.26 -5.64 5.76
N VAL A 89 -9.80 -6.79 5.26
CA VAL A 89 -8.98 -7.76 6.03
C VAL A 89 -8.03 -8.52 5.10
N THR A 90 -6.72 -8.36 5.30
CA THR A 90 -5.69 -9.15 4.59
C THR A 90 -5.21 -10.30 5.46
N GLY A 91 -5.56 -11.55 5.10
CA GLY A 91 -5.24 -12.76 5.90
C GLY A 91 -4.73 -13.96 5.09
N SER A 92 -4.30 -13.75 3.84
CA SER A 92 -3.90 -14.81 2.90
C SER A 92 -2.41 -15.13 2.92
#